data_AF-A0A1B6IDG9-F1
#
_entry.id   AF-A0A1B6IDG9-F1
#
_cell.length_a   1.000
_cell.length_b   1.000
_cell.length_c   1.000
_cell.angle_alpha   90.00
_cell.angle_beta   90.00
_cell.angle_gamma   90.00
#
_symmetry.space_group_name_H-M   'P 1'
#
loop_
_entity.id
_entity.type
_entity.pdbx_description
1 polymer ?
#
loop_
_entity_poly.entity_id
_entity_poly.type
_entity_poly.pdbx_seq_one_letter_code
_entity_poly.pdbx_strand_id
1 'polypeptide(L)'
;LSIRVVASGASESYGFIAEIVTTPISAIGFNRDVQHNISYSALSHNWQGALHYVSAGEVNPRVTLEWNQITNNCAKLYGNFTTCLGAVTMDLQNTQNLHFRNNLVRGNQGGLWVRADSRGSATSLKGWIHHNLFTENDNGPALSVEGRQSSPYQ
;
A
#
# COMPACT_ATOMS: atom_id res chain seq x y z
N LEU A 1 -20.40 -10.18 3.88
CA LEU A 1 -18.97 -9.79 3.90
C LEU A 1 -18.21 -10.85 4.66
N SER A 2 -17.42 -11.68 3.99
CA SER A 2 -16.51 -12.64 4.62
C SER A 2 -15.09 -12.07 4.56
N ILE A 3 -14.51 -11.80 5.73
CA ILE A 3 -13.10 -11.44 5.86
C ILE A 3 -12.37 -12.72 6.22
N ARG A 4 -11.48 -13.22 5.35
CA ARG A 4 -10.55 -14.28 5.72
C ARG A 4 -9.26 -13.62 6.17
N VAL A 5 -9.03 -13.64 7.48
CA VAL A 5 -7.75 -13.23 8.07
C VAL A 5 -6.90 -14.46 8.25
N VAL A 6 -5.75 -14.52 7.58
CA VAL A 6 -4.69 -15.48 7.89
C VAL A 6 -3.61 -14.68 8.60
N ALA A 7 -3.46 -14.90 9.90
CA ALA A 7 -2.42 -14.27 10.71
C ALA A 7 -1.64 -15.35 11.46
N SER A 8 -0.32 -15.27 11.40
CA SER A 8 0.58 -16.10 12.22
C SER A 8 0.80 -15.38 13.54
N GLY A 9 0.47 -16.02 14.67
CA GLY A 9 0.85 -15.50 15.99
C GLY A 9 2.37 -15.39 16.07
N ALA A 10 2.87 -14.24 16.49
CA ALA A 10 4.28 -13.91 16.42
C ALA A 10 4.82 -13.53 17.81
N SER A 11 6.09 -13.87 18.10
CA SER A 11 6.71 -13.62 19.40
C SER A 11 7.06 -12.14 19.57
N GLU A 12 7.47 -11.70 20.76
CA GLU A 12 7.98 -10.32 20.96
C GLU A 12 9.11 -9.95 19.99
N SER A 13 9.85 -10.94 19.49
CA SER A 13 10.98 -10.79 18.56
C SER A 13 10.59 -10.80 17.08
N TYR A 14 9.51 -11.49 16.72
CA TYR A 14 9.09 -11.67 15.33
C TYR A 14 7.68 -11.10 15.14
N GLY A 15 7.48 -10.20 14.18
CA GLY A 15 6.14 -9.65 13.87
C GLY A 15 5.22 -10.66 13.19
N PHE A 16 3.93 -10.33 13.04
CA PHE A 16 2.97 -11.17 12.32
C PHE A 16 2.87 -10.74 10.85
N ILE A 17 2.66 -11.71 9.96
CA ILE A 17 2.20 -11.45 8.58
C ILE A 17 0.68 -11.66 8.59
N ALA A 18 -0.06 -10.64 8.16
CA ALA A 18 -1.49 -10.75 7.91
C ALA A 18 -1.75 -10.57 6.42
N GLU A 19 -2.35 -11.59 5.81
CA GLU A 19 -2.93 -11.48 4.48
C GLU A 19 -4.45 -11.34 4.64
N ILE A 20 -5.01 -10.26 4.11
CA ILE A 20 -6.44 -10.00 4.11
C ILE A 20 -6.92 -10.09 2.67
N VAL A 21 -7.67 -11.15 2.37
CA VAL A 21 -8.28 -11.35 1.06
C VAL A 21 -9.79 -11.31 1.22
N THR A 22 -10.44 -10.40 0.50
CA THR A 22 -11.91 -10.36 0.40
C THR A 22 -12.33 -11.23 -0.78
N THR A 23 -13.01 -12.35 -0.50
CA THR A 23 -13.67 -13.19 -1.52
C THR A 23 -15.16 -13.33 -1.20
N PRO A 24 -16.08 -13.31 -2.20
CA PRO A 24 -15.94 -12.93 -3.62
C PRO A 24 -16.09 -11.41 -3.86
N ILE A 25 -15.74 -10.95 -5.06
CA ILE A 25 -15.98 -9.57 -5.53
C ILE A 25 -17.50 -9.40 -5.67
N SER A 26 -18.19 -8.97 -4.61
CA SER A 26 -19.63 -8.73 -4.69
C SER A 26 -19.90 -7.63 -5.71
N ALA A 27 -20.48 -8.04 -6.85
CA ALA A 27 -21.15 -7.15 -7.77
C ALA A 27 -22.28 -6.46 -7.00
N ILE A 28 -22.31 -5.13 -7.07
CA ILE A 28 -23.38 -4.25 -6.61
C ILE A 28 -23.48 -4.13 -5.08
N GLY A 29 -23.13 -2.93 -4.57
CA GLY A 29 -23.53 -2.50 -3.23
C GLY A 29 -22.43 -2.36 -2.18
N PHE A 30 -21.14 -2.32 -2.55
CA PHE A 30 -20.17 -1.71 -1.64
C PHE A 30 -20.61 -0.27 -1.38
N ASN A 31 -21.02 0.00 -0.14
CA ASN A 31 -21.20 1.36 0.30
C ASN A 31 -19.89 2.11 0.01
N ARG A 32 -19.97 3.28 -0.64
CA ARG A 32 -18.79 4.13 -0.89
C ARG A 32 -18.06 4.53 0.40
N ASP A 33 -18.70 4.27 1.54
CA ASP A 33 -18.16 4.51 2.88
C ASP A 33 -17.29 3.36 3.44
N VAL A 34 -17.04 2.27 2.70
CA VAL A 34 -16.10 1.23 3.17
C VAL A 34 -14.67 1.77 3.16
N GLN A 35 -13.94 1.54 4.26
CA GLN A 35 -12.60 2.06 4.47
C GLN A 35 -11.67 0.97 5.01
N HIS A 36 -10.45 0.94 4.49
CA HIS A 36 -9.33 0.24 5.10
C HIS A 36 -8.41 1.27 5.75
N ASN A 37 -8.23 1.17 7.07
CA ASN A 37 -7.37 2.07 7.82
C ASN A 37 -6.23 1.29 8.48
N ILE A 38 -5.00 1.70 8.19
CA ILE A 38 -3.80 1.25 8.89
C ILE A 38 -3.28 2.46 9.64
N SER A 39 -3.33 2.40 10.97
CA SER A 39 -2.91 3.51 11.81
C SER A 39 -2.18 3.08 13.06
N TYR A 40 -1.38 4.00 13.61
CA TYR A 40 -0.64 3.82 14.87
C TYR A 40 0.21 2.55 14.93
N SER A 41 0.73 2.11 13.78
CA SER A 41 1.50 0.86 13.66
C SER A 41 2.98 1.13 13.43
N ALA A 42 3.84 0.30 14.03
CA ALA A 42 5.27 0.26 13.75
C ALA A 42 5.59 -0.95 12.86
N LEU A 43 5.84 -0.69 11.58
CA LEU A 43 6.14 -1.69 10.55
C LEU A 43 7.62 -1.60 10.23
N SER A 44 8.41 -2.55 10.74
CA SER A 44 9.87 -2.48 10.61
C SER A 44 10.52 -3.81 10.31
N HIS A 45 11.70 -3.76 9.68
CA HIS A 45 12.56 -4.92 9.42
C HIS A 45 11.88 -6.05 8.63
N ASN A 46 10.89 -5.71 7.78
CA ASN A 46 10.24 -6.70 6.93
C ASN A 46 11.03 -6.93 5.64
N TRP A 47 11.23 -8.19 5.26
CA TRP A 47 12.00 -8.55 4.06
C TRP A 47 11.35 -8.09 2.74
N GLN A 48 10.02 -8.15 2.61
CA GLN A 48 9.29 -7.82 1.35
C GLN A 48 8.61 -6.44 1.38
N GLY A 49 9.00 -5.57 2.29
CA GLY A 49 8.32 -4.28 2.53
C GLY A 49 7.35 -4.33 3.70
N ALA A 50 6.91 -3.15 4.14
CA ALA A 50 5.99 -2.96 5.26
C ALA A 50 4.52 -3.23 4.90
N LEU A 51 4.11 -2.84 3.69
CA LEU A 51 2.74 -3.03 3.22
C LEU A 51 2.73 -3.29 1.72
N HIS A 52 1.97 -4.30 1.32
CA HIS A 52 1.59 -4.55 -0.06
C HIS A 52 0.06 -4.52 -0.15
N TYR A 53 -0.49 -3.52 -0.83
CA TYR A 53 -1.94 -3.35 -0.99
C TYR A 53 -2.32 -3.42 -2.46
N VAL A 54 -3.22 -4.33 -2.80
CA VAL A 54 -3.73 -4.50 -4.17
C VAL A 54 -5.24 -4.45 -4.13
N SER A 55 -5.83 -3.66 -5.02
CA SER A 55 -7.28 -3.61 -5.21
C SER A 55 -7.65 -4.01 -6.62
N ALA A 56 -8.77 -4.72 -6.76
CA ALA A 56 -9.32 -5.14 -8.03
C ALA A 56 -10.86 -5.16 -7.96
N GLY A 57 -11.52 -4.81 -9.07
CA GLY A 57 -12.98 -4.76 -9.14
C GLY A 57 -13.52 -3.38 -9.56
N GLU A 58 -14.84 -3.24 -9.52
CA GLU A 58 -15.55 -2.06 -10.05
C GLU A 58 -15.44 -0.82 -9.16
N VAL A 59 -15.60 -1.01 -7.84
CA VAL A 59 -15.49 0.05 -6.82
C VAL A 59 -14.73 -0.51 -5.63
N ASN A 60 -13.62 0.14 -5.25
CA ASN A 60 -12.78 -0.30 -4.14
C ASN A 60 -12.87 0.64 -2.92
N PRO A 61 -12.66 0.10 -1.70
CA PRO A 61 -12.67 0.89 -0.46
C PRO A 61 -11.69 2.07 -0.48
N ARG A 62 -12.00 3.11 0.29
CA ARG A 62 -11.03 4.17 0.61
C ARG A 62 -9.89 3.57 1.44
N VAL A 63 -8.66 3.92 1.09
CA VAL A 63 -7.46 3.44 1.79
C VAL A 63 -6.85 4.61 2.56
N THR A 64 -6.62 4.41 3.86
CA THR A 64 -5.97 5.39 4.73
C THR A 64 -4.80 4.75 5.46
N LEU A 65 -3.63 5.36 5.33
CA LEU A 65 -2.44 5.09 6.12
C LEU A 65 -2.10 6.36 6.89
N GLU A 66 -2.25 6.32 8.21
CA GLU A 66 -1.93 7.48 9.05
C GLU A 66 -1.22 7.14 10.36
N TRP A 67 -0.28 8.01 10.77
CA TRP A 67 0.43 7.86 12.05
C TRP A 67 1.23 6.56 12.18
N ASN A 68 1.73 6.02 11.06
CA ASN A 68 2.56 4.81 11.07
C ASN A 68 4.05 5.14 11.04
N GLN A 69 4.85 4.27 11.64
CA GLN A 69 6.31 4.26 11.53
C GLN A 69 6.71 3.11 10.61
N ILE A 70 7.20 3.42 9.42
CA ILE A 70 7.63 2.47 8.39
C ILE A 70 9.15 2.58 8.29
N THR A 71 9.86 1.69 8.99
CA THR A 71 11.32 1.83 9.16
C THR A 71 12.12 0.58 8.81
N ASN A 72 13.22 0.75 8.09
CA ASN A 72 14.18 -0.34 7.80
C ASN A 72 13.53 -1.55 7.11
N ASN A 73 12.53 -1.33 6.25
CA ASN A 73 11.91 -2.39 5.47
C ASN A 73 12.59 -2.55 4.13
N CYS A 74 12.42 -3.77 3.61
CA CYS A 74 13.11 -4.30 2.45
C CYS A 74 14.60 -4.50 2.69
N ALA A 75 15.18 -5.50 2.02
CA ALA A 75 16.60 -5.78 2.09
C ALA A 75 17.30 -5.28 0.83
N LYS A 76 18.44 -4.63 1.03
CA LYS A 76 19.42 -4.40 -0.02
C LYS A 76 20.10 -5.73 -0.33
N LEU A 77 20.09 -6.12 -1.60
CA LEU A 77 20.80 -7.29 -2.08
C LEU A 77 22.17 -6.82 -2.59
N TYR A 78 22.53 -7.14 -3.83
CA TYR A 78 23.76 -6.71 -4.46
C TYR A 78 23.57 -5.41 -5.26
N GLY A 79 24.52 -4.47 -5.20
CA GLY A 79 24.44 -3.22 -5.97
C GLY A 79 23.18 -2.41 -5.68
N ASN A 80 22.39 -2.13 -6.71
CA ASN A 80 21.10 -1.43 -6.65
C ASN A 80 19.88 -2.39 -6.63
N PHE A 81 20.10 -3.70 -6.46
CA PHE A 81 19.02 -4.66 -6.35
C PHE A 81 18.47 -4.69 -4.92
N THR A 82 17.14 -4.66 -4.82
CA THR A 82 16.39 -4.65 -3.56
C THR A 82 15.28 -5.68 -3.64
N THR A 83 14.77 -6.10 -2.48
CA THR A 83 13.71 -7.12 -2.40
C THR A 83 12.30 -6.59 -2.69
N CYS A 84 12.13 -5.27 -2.83
CA CYS A 84 10.84 -4.61 -2.99
C CYS A 84 10.98 -3.37 -3.90
N LEU A 85 9.85 -2.91 -4.46
CA LEU A 85 9.78 -1.65 -5.21
C LEU A 85 9.81 -0.41 -4.30
N GLY A 86 9.33 -0.55 -3.07
CA GLY A 86 9.32 0.46 -2.02
C GLY A 86 8.82 -0.14 -0.71
N ALA A 87 9.06 0.55 0.41
CA ALA A 87 8.58 0.11 1.72
C ALA A 87 7.07 -0.11 1.76
N VAL A 88 6.32 0.77 1.08
CA VAL A 88 4.88 0.65 0.91
C VAL A 88 4.59 0.59 -0.57
N THR A 89 3.94 -0.48 -1.01
CA THR A 89 3.56 -0.70 -2.39
C THR A 89 2.04 -0.80 -2.51
N MET A 90 1.48 -0.01 -3.42
CA MET A 90 0.04 0.04 -3.66
C MET A 90 -0.25 -0.09 -5.16
N ASP A 91 -1.05 -1.07 -5.54
CA ASP A 91 -1.60 -1.22 -6.90
C ASP A 91 -3.13 -1.03 -6.83
N LEU A 92 -3.57 0.15 -7.20
CA LEU A 92 -4.91 0.67 -6.94
C LEU A 92 -5.73 0.72 -8.23
N GLN A 93 -6.56 -0.30 -8.45
CA GLN A 93 -7.58 -0.27 -9.50
C GLN A 93 -8.88 0.33 -8.96
N ASN A 94 -9.50 1.27 -9.69
CA ASN A 94 -10.83 1.84 -9.38
C ASN A 94 -11.02 2.25 -7.90
N THR A 95 -9.95 2.75 -7.27
CA THR A 95 -9.96 3.24 -5.89
C THR A 95 -10.07 4.75 -5.91
N GLN A 96 -11.15 5.30 -5.33
CA GLN A 96 -11.42 6.73 -5.43
C GLN A 96 -10.56 7.59 -4.49
N ASN A 97 -10.21 7.09 -3.31
CA ASN A 97 -9.57 7.90 -2.26
C ASN A 97 -8.40 7.15 -1.64
N LEU A 98 -7.21 7.75 -1.71
CA LEU A 98 -6.02 7.32 -0.99
C LEU A 98 -5.56 8.46 -0.07
N HIS A 99 -5.41 8.17 1.23
CA HIS A 99 -4.81 9.09 2.18
C HIS A 99 -3.55 8.47 2.76
N PHE A 100 -2.41 9.08 2.51
CA PHE A 100 -1.13 8.73 3.11
C PHE A 100 -0.63 9.95 3.86
N ARG A 101 -0.81 10.00 5.18
CA ARG A 101 -0.54 11.20 5.97
C ARG A 101 0.09 10.93 7.32
N ASN A 102 0.90 11.86 7.83
CA ASN A 102 1.47 11.77 9.17
C ASN A 102 2.28 10.48 9.41
N ASN A 103 2.86 9.90 8.36
CA ASN A 103 3.70 8.71 8.47
C ASN A 103 5.18 9.09 8.48
N LEU A 104 5.97 8.32 9.22
CA LEU A 104 7.43 8.31 9.12
C LEU A 104 7.84 7.17 8.19
N VAL A 105 8.57 7.47 7.12
CA VAL A 105 9.09 6.48 6.16
C VAL A 105 10.62 6.64 6.11
N ARG A 106 11.34 5.82 6.90
CA ARG A 106 12.78 5.97 7.12
C ARG A 106 13.60 4.71 6.92
N GLY A 107 14.78 4.82 6.31
CA GLY A 107 15.75 3.70 6.30
C GLY A 107 15.33 2.53 5.41
N ASN A 108 14.32 2.70 4.56
CA ASN A 108 13.79 1.61 3.74
C ASN A 108 14.47 1.58 2.36
N GLN A 109 14.37 0.45 1.65
CA GLN A 109 14.72 0.40 0.24
C GLN A 109 13.57 0.95 -0.61
N GLY A 110 13.60 2.26 -0.88
CA GLY A 110 12.48 3.03 -1.44
C GLY A 110 11.40 3.36 -0.41
N GLY A 111 10.58 4.37 -0.69
CA GLY A 111 9.55 4.86 0.24
C GLY A 111 8.15 4.37 -0.10
N LEU A 112 7.34 5.26 -0.66
CA LEU A 112 5.97 4.95 -1.12
C LEU A 112 5.94 4.78 -2.64
N TRP A 113 5.46 3.64 -3.10
CA TRP A 113 5.21 3.37 -4.51
C TRP A 113 3.72 3.13 -4.74
N VAL A 114 3.10 3.95 -5.59
CA VAL A 114 1.68 3.88 -5.92
C VAL A 114 1.53 3.74 -7.43
N ARG A 115 0.88 2.66 -7.85
CA ARG A 115 0.38 2.50 -9.20
C ARG A 115 -1.14 2.62 -9.18
N ALA A 116 -1.69 3.45 -10.06
CA ALA A 116 -3.12 3.69 -10.14
C ALA A 116 -3.66 3.34 -11.53
N ASP A 117 -4.86 2.76 -11.56
CA ASP A 117 -5.59 2.44 -12.79
C ASP A 117 -7.08 2.70 -12.62
N SER A 118 -7.70 3.34 -13.61
CA SER A 118 -9.14 3.56 -13.63
C SER A 118 -9.62 3.74 -15.06
N ARG A 119 -10.70 3.05 -15.42
CA ARG A 119 -11.36 3.19 -16.74
C ARG A 119 -12.46 4.26 -16.75
N GLY A 120 -12.90 4.72 -15.58
CA GLY A 120 -13.98 5.69 -15.43
C GLY A 120 -13.53 6.96 -14.70
N SER A 121 -14.05 8.11 -15.12
CA SER A 121 -13.85 9.37 -14.38
C SER A 121 -14.44 9.29 -12.97
N ALA A 122 -15.57 8.59 -12.81
CA ALA A 122 -16.23 8.37 -11.52
C ALA A 122 -15.37 7.56 -10.54
N THR A 123 -14.44 6.73 -11.01
CA THR A 123 -13.54 5.89 -10.19
C THR A 123 -12.10 6.38 -10.20
N SER A 124 -11.86 7.60 -10.70
CA SER A 124 -10.53 8.22 -10.71
C SER A 124 -9.97 8.39 -9.30
N LEU A 125 -8.68 8.07 -9.14
CA LEU A 125 -7.99 8.16 -7.86
C LEU A 125 -7.76 9.62 -7.48
N LYS A 126 -8.22 9.99 -6.29
CA LYS A 126 -7.84 11.20 -5.57
C LYS A 126 -6.89 10.79 -4.44
N GLY A 127 -5.61 11.09 -4.62
CA GLY A 127 -4.56 10.78 -3.67
C GLY A 127 -4.14 12.02 -2.87
N TRP A 128 -4.12 11.90 -1.55
CA TRP A 128 -3.55 12.91 -0.64
C TRP A 128 -2.34 12.34 0.07
N ILE A 129 -1.17 12.88 -0.26
CA ILE A 129 0.11 12.52 0.36
C ILE A 129 0.65 13.77 1.04
N HIS A 130 0.46 13.90 2.34
CA HIS A 130 0.80 15.14 3.05
C HIS A 130 1.27 14.89 4.49
N HIS A 131 2.09 15.79 5.03
CA HIS A 131 2.59 15.70 6.41
C HIS A 131 3.33 14.38 6.71
N ASN A 132 3.97 13.76 5.72
CA ASN A 132 4.81 12.59 5.92
C ASN A 132 6.28 13.04 5.97
N LEU A 133 7.09 12.31 6.72
CA LEU A 133 8.55 12.46 6.70
C LEU A 133 9.16 11.28 5.96
N PHE A 134 9.71 11.53 4.77
CA PHE A 134 10.55 10.58 4.05
C PHE A 134 12.01 10.96 4.27
N THR A 135 12.80 10.10 4.92
CA THR A 135 14.21 10.39 5.21
C THR A 135 15.05 9.12 5.15
N GLU A 136 16.32 9.21 4.76
CA GLU A 136 17.25 8.06 4.76
C GLU A 136 16.73 6.80 4.02
N ASN A 137 15.88 6.96 2.98
CA ASN A 137 15.51 5.82 2.14
C ASN A 137 16.57 5.64 1.04
N ASP A 138 16.92 4.39 0.75
CA ASP A 138 18.00 4.02 -0.17
C ASP A 138 17.48 3.32 -1.42
N ASN A 139 18.30 3.32 -2.49
CA ASN A 139 18.14 2.61 -3.77
C ASN A 139 16.90 2.98 -4.61
N GLY A 140 15.70 2.94 -4.02
CA GLY A 140 14.43 3.31 -4.65
C GLY A 140 14.01 4.75 -4.37
N PRO A 141 13.05 5.29 -5.15
CA PRO A 141 12.51 6.62 -4.93
C PRO A 141 11.80 6.73 -3.56
N ALA A 142 11.90 7.90 -2.92
CA ALA A 142 11.16 8.20 -1.70
C ALA A 142 9.63 8.21 -1.95
N LEU A 143 9.22 8.68 -3.12
CA LEU A 143 7.84 8.66 -3.60
C LEU A 143 7.82 8.38 -5.10
N SER A 144 7.06 7.38 -5.52
CA SER A 144 6.77 7.07 -6.92
C SER A 144 5.27 6.94 -7.11
N VAL A 145 4.74 7.67 -8.10
CA VAL A 145 3.32 7.61 -8.47
C VAL A 145 3.24 7.43 -9.97
N GLU A 146 2.63 6.32 -10.40
CA GLU A 146 2.50 5.96 -11.82
C GLU A 146 1.07 5.56 -12.17
N GLY A 147 0.68 5.84 -13.41
CA GLY A 147 -0.55 5.31 -13.99
C GLY A 147 -0.26 4.00 -14.74
N ARG A 148 -1.21 3.07 -14.80
CA ARG A 148 -1.10 1.95 -15.74
C ARG A 148 -1.22 2.47 -17.17
N GLN A 149 -0.25 2.12 -18.00
CA GLN A 149 -0.35 2.33 -19.43
C GLN A 149 -1.25 1.24 -20.03
N SER A 150 -2.55 1.50 -20.14
CA SER A 150 -3.46 0.66 -20.92
C SER A 150 -3.30 0.99 -22.41
N SER A 151 -3.07 -0.02 -23.23
CA SER A 151 -3.12 0.13 -24.69
C SER A 151 -4.48 0.73 -25.09
N PRO A 152 -4.55 1.68 -26.05
CA PRO A 152 -5.79 2.32 -26.48
C PRO A 152 -6.85 1.36 -27.08
N TYR A 153 -6.57 0.06 -27.14
CA TYR A 153 -7.43 -0.98 -27.70
C TYR A 153 -8.06 -1.93 -26.65
N GLN A 154 -8.10 -1.55 -25.35
CA GLN A 154 -8.64 -2.39 -24.26
C GLN A 154 -9.72 -1.73 -23.40
#